data_AF-A0A1Q3FBE5-F1
#
_entry.id   AF-A0A1Q3FBE5-F1
#
_cell.length_a   1.000
_cell.length_b   1.000
_cell.length_c   1.000
_cell.angle_alpha   90.00
_cell.angle_beta   90.00
_cell.angle_gamma   90.00
#
_symmetry.space_group_name_H-M   'P 1'
#
loop_
_entity.id
_entity.type
_entity.pdbx_description
1 polymer ?
#
loop_
_entity_poly.entity_id
_entity_poly.type
_entity_poly.pdbx_seq_one_letter_code
_entity_poly.pdbx_strand_id
1 'polypeptide(L)'
;QPQYELKDLDSQSMQLFNSQTYADDANRILKLEDFAGASQEIELASSLKGFENLAPGESVELDVYASHIDPPTSTTLHHMKQFPSLEVMVLPWINFRVNLPSDASDKTSWMYSDKLQKLFVKMGNTCTFNVQLMASPEVTTVVRAMVVCSSPEDQHVPVSRCDNHRCSDNQDIPDDIKMHVIRCKNEQVSYVGTKDGKVFEERLAILVPMEHTNRAGITLEFVCQNSCRNINRRATALVFTLEDQNGRILGRQMFQIKICTNIKRDKLNEENAVKEEASSRKRKADRPYEIKKGKKLMRQSSLVAVKDEFAGSRRCEIDPVVVQVALPNRRMAKRMLDNAIGQISTAIVRSSVDAERNQLMQYVHDIRRNKSSFGLPNSQSSVDSD
;
A
#
# COMPACT_ATOMS: atom_id res chain seq x y z
N GLN A 1 -0.78 -57.79 18.38
CA GLN A 1 -0.64 -56.40 17.92
C GLN A 1 -1.89 -56.08 17.12
N PRO A 2 -2.80 -55.21 17.58
CA PRO A 2 -4.08 -55.06 16.91
C PRO A 2 -3.94 -54.12 15.70
N GLN A 3 -4.47 -54.58 14.57
CA GLN A 3 -4.85 -53.77 13.42
C GLN A 3 -5.93 -52.76 13.83
N TYR A 4 -5.81 -51.52 13.36
CA TYR A 4 -6.92 -50.57 13.34
C TYR A 4 -7.18 -50.14 11.91
N GLU A 5 -8.37 -50.51 11.43
CA GLU A 5 -9.01 -50.07 10.21
C GLU A 5 -9.35 -48.57 10.29
N LEU A 6 -9.05 -47.82 9.22
CA LEU A 6 -9.65 -46.51 9.01
C LEU A 6 -11.09 -46.71 8.50
N LYS A 7 -12.05 -46.33 9.34
CA LYS A 7 -13.45 -46.16 8.92
C LYS A 7 -13.59 -44.92 8.07
N ASP A 8 -14.26 -45.08 6.94
CA ASP A 8 -14.82 -44.02 6.11
C ASP A 8 -15.60 -43.02 6.97
N LEU A 9 -15.23 -41.75 6.87
CA LEU A 9 -15.96 -40.62 7.45
C LEU A 9 -16.58 -39.82 6.30
N ASP A 10 -17.89 -39.61 6.48
CA ASP A 10 -18.90 -39.20 5.52
C ASP A 10 -18.59 -37.95 4.68
N SER A 11 -19.15 -37.99 3.47
CA SER A 11 -19.11 -36.98 2.40
C SER A 11 -19.92 -35.69 2.69
N GLN A 12 -19.93 -35.22 3.94
CA GLN A 12 -20.62 -33.98 4.32
C GLN A 12 -19.71 -32.86 4.86
N SER A 13 -18.40 -33.09 5.01
CA SER A 13 -17.44 -32.05 5.43
C SER A 13 -16.68 -31.38 4.28
N MET A 14 -16.97 -31.75 3.02
CA MET A 14 -16.29 -31.26 1.81
C MET A 14 -17.14 -30.33 0.94
N GLN A 15 -18.26 -29.80 1.47
CA GLN A 15 -19.11 -28.81 0.79
C GLN A 15 -19.15 -27.43 1.45
N LEU A 16 -18.45 -27.21 2.58
CA LEU A 16 -18.40 -25.91 3.26
C LEU A 16 -17.15 -25.05 2.96
N PHE A 17 -16.31 -25.47 2.02
CA PHE A 17 -15.10 -24.74 1.64
C PHE A 17 -15.09 -24.19 0.21
N ASN A 18 -16.22 -24.27 -0.52
CA ASN A 18 -16.28 -23.90 -1.94
C ASN A 18 -17.40 -22.93 -2.34
N SER A 19 -18.01 -22.21 -1.39
CA SER A 19 -18.97 -21.15 -1.71
C SER A 19 -18.67 -19.86 -0.96
N GLN A 20 -17.68 -19.11 -1.43
CA GLN A 20 -17.58 -17.68 -1.15
C GLN A 20 -17.06 -16.93 -2.37
N THR A 21 -17.87 -16.99 -3.42
CA THR A 21 -17.95 -15.98 -4.47
C THR A 21 -18.59 -14.72 -3.88
N TYR A 22 -17.78 -13.86 -3.26
CA TYR A 22 -18.11 -12.45 -3.00
C TYR A 22 -16.86 -11.61 -3.32
N ALA A 23 -16.58 -11.45 -4.61
CA ALA A 23 -15.53 -10.54 -5.07
C ALA A 23 -15.94 -9.73 -6.32
N ASP A 24 -17.19 -9.81 -6.77
CA ASP A 24 -17.63 -9.16 -8.01
C ASP A 24 -18.64 -8.01 -7.82
N ASP A 25 -19.15 -7.75 -6.60
CA ASP A 25 -20.12 -6.66 -6.38
C ASP A 25 -19.49 -5.29 -6.05
N ALA A 26 -18.19 -5.20 -5.85
CA ALA A 26 -17.51 -3.92 -5.58
C ALA A 26 -17.18 -3.11 -6.85
N ASN A 27 -17.37 -3.66 -8.05
CA ASN A 27 -16.92 -3.05 -9.31
C ASN A 27 -18.06 -2.55 -10.22
N ARG A 28 -19.30 -2.47 -9.71
CA ARG A 28 -20.46 -2.06 -10.53
C ARG A 28 -21.10 -0.72 -10.15
N ILE A 29 -20.47 0.06 -9.29
CA ILE A 29 -20.86 1.45 -9.03
C ILE A 29 -19.78 2.34 -9.65
N LEU A 30 -20.21 3.41 -10.32
CA LEU A 30 -19.43 4.36 -11.14
C LEU A 30 -19.37 4.04 -12.65
N LYS A 31 -20.55 4.05 -13.28
CA LYS A 31 -20.72 4.76 -14.55
C LYS A 31 -21.73 5.88 -14.32
N LEU A 32 -21.27 7.12 -14.35
CA LEU A 32 -22.09 8.32 -14.29
C LEU A 32 -21.83 9.09 -15.57
N GLU A 33 -22.76 9.03 -16.51
CA GLU A 33 -22.94 10.07 -17.52
C GLU A 33 -24.44 10.40 -17.58
N ASP A 34 -24.68 11.71 -17.68
CA ASP A 34 -25.91 12.44 -17.95
C ASP A 34 -26.87 12.83 -16.80
N PHE A 35 -26.68 14.10 -16.41
CA PHE A 35 -27.67 15.15 -16.13
C PHE A 35 -28.72 15.01 -15.01
N ALA A 36 -28.64 16.04 -14.15
CA ALA A 36 -29.74 16.75 -13.46
C ALA A 36 -30.44 16.09 -12.26
N GLY A 37 -30.14 16.65 -11.08
CA GLY A 37 -31.11 16.89 -10.01
C GLY A 37 -31.86 15.70 -9.42
N ALA A 38 -31.27 15.03 -8.43
CA ALA A 38 -32.04 14.33 -7.40
C ALA A 38 -31.17 14.08 -6.15
N SER A 39 -31.61 14.61 -5.01
CA SER A 39 -31.18 14.17 -3.69
C SER A 39 -31.49 12.68 -3.56
N GLN A 40 -30.51 11.86 -3.17
CA GLN A 40 -30.74 10.45 -2.84
C GLN A 40 -30.73 10.29 -1.32
N GLU A 41 -31.93 10.11 -0.79
CA GLU A 41 -32.22 9.62 0.56
C GLU A 41 -31.62 8.21 0.73
N ILE A 42 -30.88 8.01 1.82
CA ILE A 42 -30.34 6.71 2.23
C ILE A 42 -31.25 6.16 3.33
N GLU A 43 -31.91 5.04 3.03
CA GLU A 43 -32.61 4.08 3.89
C GLU A 43 -32.88 4.47 5.35
N LEU A 44 -33.99 5.17 5.57
CA LEU A 44 -34.74 5.24 6.84
C LEU A 44 -36.09 4.48 6.74
N ALA A 45 -36.26 3.64 5.71
CA ALA A 45 -37.57 3.30 5.15
C ALA A 45 -38.25 2.02 5.66
N SER A 46 -37.95 1.55 6.88
CA SER A 46 -38.68 0.42 7.48
C SER A 46 -39.45 0.74 8.76
N SER A 47 -39.24 1.92 9.36
CA SER A 47 -39.95 2.33 10.60
C SER A 47 -40.90 3.52 10.45
N LEU A 48 -41.01 4.12 9.26
CA LEU A 48 -41.83 5.31 9.01
C LEU A 48 -43.09 5.08 8.14
N LYS A 49 -43.36 3.83 7.70
CA LYS A 49 -44.58 3.51 6.93
C LYS A 49 -45.89 3.60 7.72
N GLY A 50 -45.84 3.97 9.00
CA GLY A 50 -47.01 4.13 9.87
C GLY A 50 -47.59 5.55 9.94
N PHE A 51 -46.96 6.56 9.34
CA PHE A 51 -47.31 7.97 9.59
C PHE A 51 -47.96 8.71 8.41
N GLU A 52 -48.34 8.02 7.34
CA GLU A 52 -48.93 8.65 6.14
C GLU A 52 -50.37 9.20 6.32
N ASN A 53 -50.94 9.25 7.54
CA ASN A 53 -52.32 9.72 7.76
C ASN A 53 -52.51 10.69 8.95
N LEU A 54 -51.51 11.48 9.34
CA LEU A 54 -51.71 12.52 10.37
C LEU A 54 -52.14 13.86 9.74
N ALA A 55 -53.23 14.43 10.24
CA ALA A 55 -53.79 15.70 9.77
C ALA A 55 -53.00 16.91 10.33
N PRO A 56 -53.05 18.10 9.69
CA PRO A 56 -52.26 19.26 10.11
C PRO A 56 -52.71 19.77 11.49
N GLY A 57 -51.84 19.64 12.51
CA GLY A 57 -52.07 20.18 13.85
C GLY A 57 -51.80 19.23 15.02
N GLU A 58 -51.52 17.94 14.78
CA GLU A 58 -51.14 17.00 15.85
C GLU A 58 -49.63 16.95 16.06
N SER A 59 -49.19 17.23 17.29
CA SER A 59 -47.84 16.95 17.77
C SER A 59 -47.80 15.57 18.41
N VAL A 60 -46.95 14.68 17.89
CA VAL A 60 -46.67 13.38 18.50
C VAL A 60 -45.40 13.51 19.35
N GLU A 61 -45.51 13.29 20.66
CA GLU A 61 -44.34 13.11 21.52
C GLU A 61 -43.69 11.77 21.16
N LEU A 62 -42.55 11.86 20.47
CA LEU A 62 -41.65 10.74 20.29
C LEU A 62 -40.77 10.65 21.54
N ASP A 63 -41.10 9.73 22.43
CA ASP A 63 -40.13 9.21 23.39
C ASP A 63 -39.05 8.47 22.60
N VAL A 64 -38.02 9.22 22.21
CA VAL A 64 -36.74 8.63 21.87
C VAL A 64 -36.28 7.98 23.15
N TYR A 65 -36.46 6.67 23.26
CA TYR A 65 -35.62 5.88 24.14
C TYR A 65 -34.20 6.12 23.66
N ALA A 66 -33.55 7.15 24.24
CA ALA A 66 -32.16 7.08 24.54
C ALA A 66 -32.05 5.81 25.36
N SER A 67 -31.85 4.68 24.68
CA SER A 67 -31.17 3.56 25.30
C SER A 67 -30.03 4.24 26.03
N HIS A 68 -30.06 4.18 27.36
CA HIS A 68 -28.88 4.35 28.17
C HIS A 68 -27.85 3.43 27.53
N ILE A 69 -27.09 3.98 26.58
CA ILE A 69 -25.79 3.47 26.24
C ILE A 69 -25.08 3.80 27.53
N ASP A 70 -25.02 2.82 28.43
CA ASP A 70 -24.06 2.84 29.51
C ASP A 70 -22.78 3.42 28.88
N PRO A 71 -22.26 4.55 29.39
CA PRO A 71 -21.07 5.16 28.82
C PRO A 71 -20.06 4.03 28.73
N PRO A 72 -19.46 3.71 27.56
CA PRO A 72 -18.75 2.45 27.39
C PRO A 72 -17.66 2.37 28.44
N THR A 73 -17.96 1.63 29.51
CA THR A 73 -17.09 1.39 30.66
C THR A 73 -16.10 0.29 30.35
N SER A 74 -16.06 -0.20 29.10
CA SER A 74 -14.95 -1.00 28.61
C SER A 74 -13.87 -0.09 27.99
N THR A 75 -12.98 0.33 28.88
CA THR A 75 -11.67 0.96 28.73
C THR A 75 -10.66 0.20 27.86
N THR A 76 -11.07 -0.75 27.03
CA THR A 76 -10.15 -1.54 26.23
C THR A 76 -9.92 -0.91 24.87
N LEU A 77 -8.88 -0.07 24.77
CA LEU A 77 -8.29 0.44 23.52
C LEU A 77 -7.64 -0.70 22.71
N HIS A 78 -8.38 -1.76 22.42
CA HIS A 78 -7.87 -3.00 21.82
C HIS A 78 -7.13 -2.75 20.51
N HIS A 79 -7.62 -1.80 19.71
CA HIS A 79 -7.00 -1.41 18.44
C HIS A 79 -5.55 -0.92 18.59
N MET A 80 -5.15 -0.37 19.74
CA MET A 80 -3.77 0.08 20.00
C MET A 80 -2.77 -1.08 19.92
N LYS A 81 -3.19 -2.29 20.31
CA LYS A 81 -2.40 -3.53 20.29
C LYS A 81 -2.64 -4.39 19.05
N GLN A 82 -3.44 -3.91 18.09
CA GLN A 82 -3.68 -4.59 16.82
C GLN A 82 -2.87 -3.94 15.69
N PHE A 83 -2.76 -4.62 14.55
CA PHE A 83 -2.26 -3.98 13.34
C PHE A 83 -3.21 -2.87 12.89
N PRO A 84 -2.70 -1.77 12.31
CA PRO A 84 -3.55 -0.73 11.75
C PRO A 84 -4.55 -1.31 10.75
N SER A 85 -5.84 -1.06 10.97
CA SER A 85 -6.88 -1.44 10.02
C SER A 85 -6.95 -0.42 8.87
N LEU A 86 -7.22 -0.93 7.67
CA LEU A 86 -7.44 -0.13 6.46
C LEU A 86 -8.92 0.13 6.22
N GLU A 87 -9.80 -0.49 7.01
CA GLU A 87 -11.24 -0.34 6.89
C GLU A 87 -11.65 1.08 7.25
N VAL A 88 -12.38 1.70 6.33
CA VAL A 88 -12.91 3.06 6.50
C VAL A 88 -13.93 3.04 7.63
N MET A 89 -13.83 4.01 8.55
CA MET A 89 -14.72 4.12 9.69
C MET A 89 -15.30 5.53 9.72
N VAL A 90 -16.62 5.63 9.63
CA VAL A 90 -17.34 6.91 9.61
C VAL A 90 -18.37 6.91 10.73
N LEU A 91 -18.27 7.88 11.63
CA LEU A 91 -19.33 8.18 12.60
C LEU A 91 -20.21 9.30 12.03
N PRO A 92 -21.52 9.09 11.82
CA PRO A 92 -22.39 10.08 11.15
C PRO A 92 -22.35 11.48 11.76
N TRP A 93 -22.28 11.58 13.09
CA TRP A 93 -22.26 12.86 13.81
C TRP A 93 -20.90 13.59 13.78
N ILE A 94 -19.82 12.92 13.35
CA ILE A 94 -18.49 13.54 13.17
C ILE A 94 -18.22 13.77 11.68
N ASN A 95 -18.58 12.79 10.85
CA ASN A 95 -18.36 12.75 9.40
C ASN A 95 -16.91 13.13 9.04
N PHE A 96 -15.95 12.44 9.65
CA PHE A 96 -14.53 12.65 9.39
C PHE A 96 -14.21 12.37 7.92
N ARG A 97 -13.79 13.42 7.21
CA ARG A 97 -13.39 13.35 5.80
C ARG A 97 -12.01 13.93 5.61
N VAL A 98 -11.21 13.25 4.80
CA VAL A 98 -9.92 13.72 4.33
C VAL A 98 -10.00 13.78 2.81
N ASN A 99 -9.71 14.93 2.24
CA ASN A 99 -9.78 15.15 0.80
C ASN A 99 -8.45 15.68 0.29
N LEU A 100 -8.07 15.25 -0.91
CA LEU A 100 -6.93 15.83 -1.61
C LEU A 100 -7.48 16.82 -2.65
N PRO A 101 -7.22 18.13 -2.53
CA PRO A 101 -7.77 19.12 -3.45
C PRO A 101 -7.28 18.86 -4.88
N SER A 102 -8.20 18.52 -5.78
CA SER A 102 -7.89 18.14 -7.17
C SER A 102 -7.21 19.26 -7.94
N ASP A 103 -7.55 20.51 -7.64
CA ASP A 103 -7.00 21.70 -8.31
C ASP A 103 -5.57 22.02 -7.89
N ALA A 104 -5.09 21.45 -6.79
CA ALA A 104 -3.72 21.63 -6.29
C ALA A 104 -2.72 20.65 -6.93
N SER A 105 -3.17 19.78 -7.84
CA SER A 105 -2.26 18.86 -8.55
C SER A 105 -1.48 19.65 -9.61
N ASP A 106 -0.21 19.92 -9.37
CA ASP A 106 0.70 20.46 -10.40
C ASP A 106 1.11 19.39 -11.45
N LYS A 107 0.47 18.21 -11.45
CA LYS A 107 0.72 17.02 -12.30
C LYS A 107 2.18 16.55 -12.37
N THR A 108 3.06 17.14 -11.56
CA THR A 108 4.50 16.90 -11.56
C THR A 108 4.97 16.39 -10.21
N SER A 109 4.36 16.86 -9.12
CA SER A 109 4.58 16.41 -7.74
C SER A 109 3.73 15.20 -7.40
N TRP A 110 2.45 15.21 -7.71
CA TRP A 110 1.54 14.10 -7.42
C TRP A 110 0.39 14.05 -8.43
N MET A 111 -0.24 12.87 -8.55
CA MET A 111 -1.46 12.67 -9.32
C MET A 111 -2.33 11.60 -8.67
N TYR A 112 -3.64 11.83 -8.67
CA TYR A 112 -4.62 10.83 -8.31
C TYR A 112 -5.08 10.05 -9.55
N SER A 113 -5.32 8.75 -9.40
CA SER A 113 -5.98 7.92 -10.41
C SER A 113 -7.34 7.50 -9.90
N ASP A 114 -8.41 8.03 -10.49
CA ASP A 114 -9.78 7.63 -10.14
C ASP A 114 -10.06 6.17 -10.49
N LYS A 115 -9.40 5.63 -11.53
CA LYS A 115 -9.56 4.22 -11.92
C LYS A 115 -8.98 3.25 -10.89
N LEU A 116 -7.89 3.65 -10.23
CA LEU A 116 -7.21 2.83 -9.24
C LEU A 116 -7.55 3.23 -7.80
N GLN A 117 -8.27 4.34 -7.62
CA GLN A 117 -8.45 5.03 -6.33
C GLN A 117 -7.10 5.17 -5.58
N LYS A 118 -6.07 5.63 -6.31
CA LYS A 118 -4.67 5.57 -5.87
C LYS A 118 -3.92 6.86 -6.18
N LEU A 119 -3.20 7.33 -5.18
CA LEU A 119 -2.34 8.51 -5.24
C LEU A 119 -0.91 8.12 -5.61
N PHE A 120 -0.38 8.74 -6.65
CA PHE A 120 1.02 8.62 -7.05
C PHE A 120 1.75 9.89 -6.67
N VAL A 121 2.79 9.78 -5.84
CA VAL A 121 3.54 10.93 -5.32
C VAL A 121 5.01 10.82 -5.69
N LYS A 122 5.60 11.96 -6.05
CA LYS A 122 7.03 12.10 -6.27
C LYS A 122 7.73 12.34 -4.93
N MET A 123 8.79 11.59 -4.69
CA MET A 123 9.60 11.77 -3.47
C MET A 123 10.19 13.17 -3.40
N GLY A 124 10.18 13.77 -2.20
CA GLY A 124 10.67 15.12 -1.91
C GLY A 124 9.66 16.23 -2.21
N ASN A 125 8.47 15.89 -2.71
CA ASN A 125 7.40 16.84 -2.93
C ASN A 125 6.35 16.77 -1.82
N THR A 126 5.66 17.89 -1.61
CA THR A 126 4.59 18.05 -0.62
C THR A 126 3.21 17.77 -1.23
N CYS A 127 2.30 17.28 -0.39
CA CYS A 127 0.88 17.10 -0.68
C CYS A 127 0.07 17.58 0.53
N THR A 128 -0.90 18.47 0.32
CA THR A 128 -1.76 18.97 1.38
C THR A 128 -3.10 18.25 1.38
N PHE A 129 -3.42 17.59 2.49
CA PHE A 129 -4.67 16.88 2.72
C PHE A 129 -5.60 17.76 3.55
N ASN A 130 -6.80 18.01 3.05
CA ASN A 130 -7.81 18.80 3.72
C ASN A 130 -8.67 17.89 4.59
N VAL A 131 -8.52 18.01 5.90
CA VAL A 131 -9.37 17.37 6.90
C VAL A 131 -10.62 18.22 7.09
N GLN A 132 -11.78 17.59 7.13
CA GLN A 132 -13.07 18.22 7.38
C GLN A 132 -13.92 17.35 8.31
N LEU A 133 -14.54 18.00 9.29
CA LEU A 133 -15.52 17.46 10.22
C LEU A 133 -16.86 18.17 10.00
N MET A 134 -17.98 17.52 10.35
CA MET A 134 -19.31 18.14 10.27
C MET A 134 -19.45 19.30 11.27
N ALA A 135 -19.06 19.06 12.51
CA ALA A 135 -19.02 20.05 13.59
C ALA A 135 -17.66 19.98 14.29
N SER A 136 -17.28 21.06 14.96
CA SER A 136 -16.10 21.03 15.82
C SER A 136 -16.38 20.09 17.00
N PRO A 137 -15.52 19.10 17.26
CA PRO A 137 -15.66 18.26 18.45
C PRO A 137 -15.51 19.11 19.72
N GLU A 138 -16.38 18.89 20.70
CA GLU A 138 -16.26 19.52 22.03
C GLU A 138 -15.02 19.02 22.79
N VAL A 139 -14.50 17.86 22.40
CA VAL A 139 -13.29 17.26 22.96
C VAL A 139 -12.07 17.62 22.14
N THR A 140 -10.92 17.67 22.81
CA THR A 140 -9.64 17.79 22.11
C THR A 140 -9.44 16.56 21.21
N THR A 141 -9.16 16.80 19.93
CA THR A 141 -8.94 15.75 18.94
C THR A 141 -7.60 15.93 18.25
N VAL A 142 -7.07 14.81 17.77
CA VAL A 142 -5.81 14.74 17.04
C VAL A 142 -6.03 13.94 15.77
N VAL A 143 -5.46 14.41 14.66
CA VAL A 143 -5.36 13.62 13.45
C VAL A 143 -4.02 12.91 13.45
N ARG A 144 -4.07 11.58 13.45
CA ARG A 144 -2.90 10.73 13.23
C ARG A 144 -2.81 10.36 11.76
N ALA A 145 -1.61 10.45 11.19
CA ALA A 145 -1.34 9.95 9.84
C ALA A 145 -0.14 8.99 9.85
N MET A 146 -0.30 7.83 9.19
CA MET A 146 0.74 6.81 9.09
C MET A 146 0.75 6.14 7.72
N VAL A 147 1.94 5.74 7.25
CA VAL A 147 2.08 4.89 6.06
C VAL A 147 2.20 3.44 6.51
N VAL A 148 1.38 2.57 5.93
CA VAL A 148 1.34 1.14 6.26
C VAL A 148 1.36 0.30 4.99
N CYS A 149 1.75 -0.97 5.09
CA CYS A 149 1.55 -1.92 4.00
C CYS A 149 0.06 -2.19 3.82
N SER A 150 -0.43 -2.16 2.57
CA SER A 150 -1.85 -2.32 2.28
C SER A 150 -2.26 -3.74 1.88
N SER A 151 -1.30 -4.60 1.53
CA SER A 151 -1.55 -6.02 1.30
C SER A 151 -1.80 -6.76 2.63
N PRO A 152 -2.81 -7.65 2.73
CA PRO A 152 -3.09 -8.42 3.93
C PRO A 152 -1.90 -9.25 4.43
N GLU A 153 -1.13 -9.85 3.51
CA GLU A 153 0.06 -10.63 3.83
C GLU A 153 1.18 -9.82 4.49
N ASP A 154 1.21 -8.50 4.24
CA ASP A 154 2.27 -7.60 4.69
C ASP A 154 1.83 -6.67 5.83
N GLN A 155 0.60 -6.79 6.34
CA GLN A 155 0.04 -5.86 7.34
C GLN A 155 0.87 -5.80 8.63
N HIS A 156 1.57 -6.88 8.96
CA HIS A 156 2.46 -6.98 10.11
C HIS A 156 3.80 -6.23 9.91
N VAL A 157 4.20 -5.96 8.67
CA VAL A 157 5.52 -5.40 8.34
C VAL A 157 5.54 -3.88 8.51
N PRO A 158 6.44 -3.33 9.35
CA PRO A 158 6.59 -1.87 9.49
C PRO A 158 7.10 -1.21 8.21
N VAL A 159 6.65 0.03 8.04
CA VAL A 159 7.12 0.93 6.98
C VAL A 159 7.99 1.99 7.61
N SER A 160 9.27 1.96 7.27
CA SER A 160 10.28 2.93 7.74
C SER A 160 11.15 3.39 6.58
N ARG A 161 11.78 4.54 6.76
CA ARG A 161 12.69 5.12 5.78
C ARG A 161 13.97 4.30 5.66
N CYS A 162 14.48 4.16 4.43
CA CYS A 162 15.69 3.38 4.18
C CYS A 162 16.96 4.15 4.58
N ASP A 163 18.01 3.41 4.94
CA ASP A 163 19.26 4.01 5.42
C ASP A 163 19.90 4.93 4.38
N ASN A 164 19.83 4.57 3.09
CA ASN A 164 20.37 5.41 2.01
C ASN A 164 19.76 6.81 1.97
N HIS A 165 18.43 6.94 2.13
CA HIS A 165 17.79 8.26 2.16
C HIS A 165 17.96 8.95 3.53
N ARG A 166 18.09 8.19 4.62
CA ARG A 166 18.43 8.76 5.95
C ARG A 166 19.79 9.43 5.95
N CYS A 167 20.79 8.84 5.30
CA CYS A 167 22.14 9.40 5.22
C CYS A 167 22.20 10.74 4.47
N SER A 168 21.21 11.07 3.62
CA SER A 168 21.14 12.35 2.92
C SER A 168 20.45 13.47 3.70
N ASP A 169 19.99 13.20 4.93
CA ASP A 169 19.35 14.22 5.74
C ASP A 169 20.33 15.20 6.38
N ASN A 170 19.84 16.40 6.65
CA ASN A 170 20.52 17.36 7.52
C ASN A 170 20.78 16.74 8.89
N GLN A 171 21.95 17.02 9.45
CA GLN A 171 22.35 16.48 10.75
C GLN A 171 21.42 16.94 11.87
N ASP A 172 20.86 18.14 11.74
CA ASP A 172 19.97 18.78 12.74
C ASP A 172 18.60 18.09 12.89
N ILE A 173 18.19 17.24 11.96
CA ILE A 173 16.91 16.51 12.08
C ILE A 173 17.09 15.37 13.11
N PRO A 174 16.27 15.31 14.17
CA PRO A 174 16.28 14.22 15.15
C PRO A 174 16.14 12.82 14.53
N ASP A 175 16.82 11.81 15.09
CA ASP A 175 16.88 10.48 14.47
C ASP A 175 15.54 9.75 14.44
N ASP A 176 14.69 9.97 15.45
CA ASP A 176 13.30 9.50 15.49
C ASP A 176 12.51 10.02 14.28
N ILE A 177 12.61 11.32 13.96
CA ILE A 177 11.99 11.92 12.77
C ILE A 177 12.59 11.35 11.48
N LYS A 178 13.90 11.10 11.43
CA LYS A 178 14.59 10.51 10.26
C LYS A 178 14.05 9.13 9.87
N MET A 179 13.44 8.39 10.80
CA MET A 179 12.86 7.07 10.54
C MET A 179 11.56 7.14 9.72
N HIS A 180 10.84 8.26 9.75
CA HIS A 180 9.53 8.36 9.10
C HIS A 180 9.66 8.46 7.57
N VAL A 181 8.72 7.80 6.87
CA VAL A 181 8.58 7.90 5.41
C VAL A 181 7.87 9.19 5.00
N ILE A 182 7.10 9.79 5.92
CA ILE A 182 6.41 11.06 5.75
C ILE A 182 6.96 12.10 6.73
N ARG A 183 7.07 13.35 6.29
CA ARG A 183 7.30 14.51 7.15
C ARG A 183 6.09 15.43 7.07
N CYS A 184 5.76 16.09 8.17
CA CYS A 184 4.74 17.11 8.21
C CYS A 184 5.35 18.51 8.20
N LYS A 185 4.72 19.44 7.49
CA LYS A 185 5.10 20.88 7.48
C LYS A 185 4.27 21.72 8.45
N ASN A 186 3.28 21.14 9.12
CA ASN A 186 2.47 21.81 10.13
C ASN A 186 3.32 22.11 11.37
N GLU A 187 3.10 23.27 12.00
CA GLU A 187 3.91 23.74 13.13
C GLU A 187 3.76 22.84 14.37
N GLN A 188 2.53 22.47 14.72
CA GLN A 188 2.22 21.67 15.90
C GLN A 188 2.21 20.16 15.62
N VAL A 189 3.19 19.63 14.88
CA VAL A 189 3.28 18.19 14.64
C VAL A 189 4.07 17.49 15.73
N SER A 190 3.59 16.33 16.18
CA SER A 190 4.38 15.38 16.98
C SER A 190 4.65 14.11 16.18
N TYR A 191 5.86 13.56 16.29
CA TYR A 191 6.25 12.28 15.68
C TYR A 191 6.25 11.20 16.75
N VAL A 192 5.67 10.04 16.45
CA VAL A 192 5.51 8.93 17.40
C VAL A 192 5.81 7.60 16.75
N GLY A 193 6.07 6.58 17.58
CA GLY A 193 6.29 5.20 17.15
C GLY A 193 7.77 4.86 16.98
N THR A 194 8.03 3.66 16.48
CA THR A 194 9.37 3.10 16.32
C THR A 194 9.53 2.41 14.97
N LYS A 195 10.77 2.29 14.50
CA LYS A 195 11.11 1.66 13.21
C LYS A 195 10.56 0.24 13.08
N ASP A 196 10.53 -0.51 14.17
CA ASP A 196 10.12 -1.91 14.21
C ASP A 196 8.70 -2.11 14.77
N GLY A 197 8.02 -1.02 15.14
CA GLY A 197 6.72 -1.03 15.79
C GLY A 197 5.63 -1.65 14.93
N LYS A 198 5.00 -2.72 15.41
CA LYS A 198 4.09 -3.56 14.63
C LYS A 198 2.63 -3.17 14.79
N VAL A 199 2.25 -2.86 16.02
CA VAL A 199 0.87 -2.54 16.38
C VAL A 199 0.60 -1.05 16.24
N PHE A 200 -0.67 -0.65 16.23
CA PHE A 200 -1.12 0.70 15.90
C PHE A 200 -0.41 1.80 16.69
N GLU A 201 -0.24 1.64 18.00
CA GLU A 201 0.41 2.65 18.86
C GLU A 201 1.92 2.79 18.59
N GLU A 202 2.57 1.71 18.14
CA GLU A 202 4.02 1.64 17.94
C GLU A 202 4.42 2.04 16.52
N ARG A 203 3.47 2.10 15.58
CA ARG A 203 3.74 2.44 14.17
C ARG A 203 4.22 3.88 14.07
N LEU A 204 5.24 4.09 13.22
CA LEU A 204 5.71 5.44 12.86
C LEU A 204 4.54 6.26 12.30
N ALA A 205 4.13 7.27 13.06
CA ALA A 205 3.02 8.14 12.73
C ALA A 205 3.33 9.59 13.08
N ILE A 206 2.62 10.51 12.45
CA ILE A 206 2.56 11.90 12.89
C ILE A 206 1.23 12.15 13.58
N LEU A 207 1.21 13.09 14.51
CA LEU A 207 0.05 13.58 15.23
C LEU A 207 -0.07 15.08 15.00
N VAL A 208 -1.22 15.51 14.50
CA VAL A 208 -1.53 16.92 14.27
C VAL A 208 -2.78 17.26 15.11
N PRO A 209 -2.66 18.10 16.15
CA PRO A 209 -3.80 18.57 16.94
C PRO A 209 -4.83 19.31 16.07
N MET A 210 -6.11 19.12 16.38
CA MET A 210 -7.22 19.75 15.67
C MET A 210 -7.75 21.03 16.35
N GLU A 211 -7.12 21.55 17.40
CA GLU A 211 -7.41 22.83 18.10
C GLU A 211 -8.89 23.29 18.18
N HIS A 212 -9.86 22.37 18.32
CA HIS A 212 -11.31 22.67 18.26
C HIS A 212 -11.76 23.35 16.96
N THR A 213 -11.06 23.08 15.87
CA THR A 213 -11.45 23.44 14.52
C THR A 213 -12.11 22.24 13.85
N ASN A 214 -13.04 22.51 12.93
CA ASN A 214 -13.65 21.46 12.12
C ASN A 214 -12.92 21.25 10.78
N ARG A 215 -11.82 21.99 10.53
CA ARG A 215 -11.06 21.96 9.28
C ARG A 215 -9.58 22.17 9.54
N ALA A 216 -8.75 21.35 8.91
CA ALA A 216 -7.30 21.51 8.96
C ALA A 216 -6.65 21.09 7.63
N GLY A 217 -5.59 21.78 7.22
CA GLY A 217 -4.75 21.37 6.10
C GLY A 217 -3.49 20.66 6.63
N ILE A 218 -3.35 19.37 6.35
CA ILE A 218 -2.18 18.57 6.74
C ILE A 218 -1.24 18.45 5.55
N THR A 219 -0.09 19.12 5.60
CA THR A 219 0.88 19.13 4.50
C THR A 219 1.97 18.10 4.74
N LEU A 220 1.99 17.05 3.91
CA LEU A 220 2.92 15.93 4.02
C LEU A 220 3.97 15.94 2.91
N GLU A 221 5.22 15.70 3.24
CA GLU A 221 6.32 15.44 2.31
C GLU A 221 6.72 13.96 2.38
N PHE A 222 6.82 13.30 1.23
CA PHE A 222 7.19 11.88 1.17
C PHE A 222 8.69 11.72 0.88
N VAL A 223 9.43 11.13 1.81
CA VAL A 223 10.91 11.18 1.82
C VAL A 223 11.57 9.81 1.60
N CYS A 224 10.81 8.80 1.19
CA CYS A 224 11.31 7.48 0.79
C CYS A 224 10.47 6.91 -0.35
N GLN A 225 11.05 6.04 -1.19
CA GLN A 225 10.34 5.44 -2.33
C GLN A 225 9.88 4.02 -2.02
N ASN A 226 8.78 3.58 -2.66
CA ASN A 226 8.34 2.19 -2.54
C ASN A 226 9.40 1.19 -3.02
N SER A 227 10.28 1.58 -3.95
CA SER A 227 11.37 0.73 -4.45
C SER A 227 12.52 0.52 -3.45
N CYS A 228 12.58 1.29 -2.37
CA CYS A 228 13.65 1.19 -1.37
C CYS A 228 13.54 -0.11 -0.56
N ARG A 229 14.66 -0.59 -0.01
CA ARG A 229 14.75 -1.90 0.67
C ARG A 229 13.75 -2.09 1.82
N ASN A 230 13.46 -1.04 2.60
CA ASN A 230 12.58 -1.16 3.77
C ASN A 230 11.09 -1.31 3.37
N ILE A 231 10.67 -0.72 2.25
CA ILE A 231 9.31 -0.86 1.71
C ILE A 231 9.24 -2.06 0.74
N ASN A 232 10.34 -2.32 0.02
CA ASN A 232 10.56 -3.45 -0.88
C ASN A 232 9.43 -3.67 -1.91
N ARG A 233 8.96 -2.59 -2.54
CA ARG A 233 7.89 -2.58 -3.56
C ARG A 233 6.54 -3.11 -3.05
N ARG A 234 6.37 -3.27 -1.74
CA ARG A 234 5.07 -3.62 -1.14
C ARG A 234 4.06 -2.53 -1.42
N ALA A 235 2.79 -2.92 -1.56
CA ALA A 235 1.69 -1.99 -1.68
C ALA A 235 1.55 -1.21 -0.37
N THR A 236 1.29 0.10 -0.46
CA THR A 236 1.26 1.00 0.69
C THR A 236 0.00 1.83 0.70
N ALA A 237 -0.51 2.11 1.89
CA ALA A 237 -1.60 3.02 2.15
C ALA A 237 -1.16 4.12 3.11
N LEU A 238 -1.69 5.32 2.91
CA LEU A 238 -1.67 6.40 3.89
C LEU A 238 -2.99 6.35 4.66
N VAL A 239 -2.93 6.11 5.97
CA VAL A 239 -4.09 6.01 6.84
C VAL A 239 -4.16 7.25 7.72
N PHE A 240 -5.33 7.87 7.75
CA PHE A 240 -5.67 8.95 8.66
C PHE A 240 -6.68 8.45 9.69
N THR A 241 -6.43 8.74 10.96
CA THR A 241 -7.39 8.53 12.06
C THR A 241 -7.63 9.84 12.78
N LEU A 242 -8.89 10.12 13.10
CA LEU A 242 -9.24 11.13 14.10
C LEU A 242 -9.32 10.43 15.44
N GLU A 243 -8.57 10.90 16.42
CA GLU A 243 -8.48 10.33 17.77
C GLU A 243 -8.93 11.36 18.82
N ASP A 244 -9.62 10.89 19.85
CA ASP A 244 -9.85 11.67 21.07
C ASP A 244 -8.61 11.67 21.99
N GLN A 245 -8.66 12.46 23.05
CA GLN A 245 -7.61 12.52 24.08
C GLN A 245 -7.31 11.18 24.79
N ASN A 246 -8.20 10.19 24.70
CA ASN A 246 -8.00 8.86 25.25
C ASN A 246 -7.46 7.88 24.19
N GLY A 247 -7.19 8.33 22.96
CA GLY A 247 -6.75 7.48 21.86
C GLY A 247 -7.86 6.66 21.22
N ARG A 248 -9.14 6.95 21.48
CA ARG A 248 -10.27 6.30 20.78
C ARG A 248 -10.37 6.86 19.37
N ILE A 249 -10.47 5.97 18.38
CA ILE A 249 -10.67 6.38 16.99
C ILE A 249 -12.12 6.84 16.80
N LEU A 250 -12.29 8.07 16.34
CA LEU A 250 -13.55 8.74 16.01
C LEU A 250 -13.86 8.70 14.51
N GLY A 251 -12.86 8.44 13.68
CA GLY A 251 -13.00 8.28 12.25
C GLY A 251 -11.71 7.74 11.64
N ARG A 252 -11.85 7.01 10.52
CA ARG A 252 -10.71 6.50 9.75
C ARG A 252 -10.97 6.65 8.27
N GLN A 253 -9.99 7.19 7.56
CA GLN A 253 -9.97 7.21 6.10
C GLN A 253 -8.59 6.85 5.61
N MET A 254 -8.50 6.29 4.41
CA MET A 254 -7.23 5.89 3.83
C MET A 254 -7.12 6.28 2.36
N PHE A 255 -5.89 6.39 1.87
CA PHE A 255 -5.55 6.55 0.47
C PHE A 255 -4.57 5.47 0.07
N GLN A 256 -4.82 4.73 -1.01
CA GLN A 256 -3.77 3.89 -1.59
C GLN A 256 -2.70 4.83 -2.15
N ILE A 257 -1.43 4.59 -1.82
CA ILE A 257 -0.34 5.47 -2.25
C ILE A 257 0.78 4.69 -2.95
N LYS A 258 1.49 5.38 -3.86
CA LYS A 258 2.77 4.93 -4.41
C LYS A 258 3.73 6.10 -4.55
N ILE A 259 4.85 6.01 -3.83
CA ILE A 259 5.93 6.99 -3.87
C ILE A 259 6.96 6.54 -4.90
N CYS A 260 7.12 7.32 -5.98
CA CYS A 260 7.91 6.92 -7.15
C CYS A 260 8.54 8.13 -7.86
N THR A 261 9.59 7.90 -8.65
CA THR A 261 10.27 8.98 -9.38
C THR A 261 9.46 9.49 -10.58
N ASN A 262 8.74 8.59 -11.27
CA ASN A 262 7.99 8.92 -12.48
C ASN A 262 6.51 8.53 -12.33
N ILE A 263 5.76 9.42 -11.69
CA ILE A 263 4.34 9.25 -11.36
C ILE A 263 3.47 8.99 -12.61
N LYS A 264 3.77 9.60 -13.76
CA LYS A 264 3.00 9.42 -15.01
C LYS A 264 3.16 8.03 -15.58
N ARG A 265 4.40 7.56 -15.67
CA ARG A 265 4.72 6.21 -16.15
C ARG A 265 4.11 5.15 -15.25
N ASP A 266 4.29 5.27 -13.93
CA ASP A 266 3.80 4.26 -12.98
C ASP A 266 2.27 4.23 -12.91
N LYS A 267 1.60 5.38 -12.95
CA LYS A 267 0.13 5.47 -13.06
C LYS A 267 -0.39 4.78 -14.32
N LEU A 268 0.16 5.12 -15.50
CA LEU A 268 -0.28 4.56 -16.77
C LEU A 268 -0.05 3.04 -16.83
N ASN A 269 1.10 2.57 -16.35
CA ASN A 269 1.42 1.15 -16.32
C ASN A 269 0.45 0.36 -15.44
N GLU A 270 0.11 0.86 -14.26
CA GLU A 270 -0.85 0.20 -13.37
C GLU A 270 -2.29 0.27 -13.91
N GLU A 271 -2.71 1.41 -14.48
CA GLU A 271 -4.02 1.52 -15.12
C GLU A 271 -4.18 0.54 -16.30
N ASN A 272 -3.11 0.33 -17.08
CA ASN A 272 -3.12 -0.59 -18.20
C ASN A 272 -3.10 -2.06 -17.75
N ALA A 273 -2.37 -2.40 -16.69
CA ALA A 273 -2.35 -3.75 -16.13
C ALA A 273 -3.77 -4.20 -15.71
N VAL A 274 -4.54 -3.33 -15.05
CA VAL A 274 -5.92 -3.64 -14.65
C VAL A 274 -6.84 -3.85 -15.87
N LYS A 275 -6.67 -3.05 -16.93
CA LYS A 275 -7.42 -3.22 -18.19
C LYS A 275 -7.10 -4.54 -18.88
N GLU A 276 -5.82 -4.92 -18.94
CA GLU A 276 -5.39 -6.17 -19.54
C GLU A 276 -5.95 -7.37 -18.79
N GLU A 277 -5.91 -7.35 -17.45
CA GLU A 277 -6.52 -8.38 -16.61
C GLU A 277 -8.03 -8.52 -16.88
N ALA A 278 -8.77 -7.41 -16.93
CA ALA A 278 -10.20 -7.42 -17.23
C ALA A 278 -10.50 -7.98 -18.64
N SER A 279 -9.68 -7.65 -19.64
CA SER A 279 -9.84 -8.15 -21.01
C SER A 279 -9.50 -9.64 -21.15
N SER A 280 -8.50 -10.12 -20.39
CA SER A 280 -8.09 -11.53 -20.41
C SER A 280 -9.12 -12.44 -19.73
N ARG A 281 -9.84 -11.94 -18.72
CA ARG A 281 -10.96 -12.65 -18.08
C ARG A 281 -12.15 -12.79 -19.04
N LYS A 282 -12.50 -11.74 -19.80
CA LYS A 282 -13.56 -11.81 -20.83
C LYS A 282 -13.25 -12.81 -21.95
N ARG A 283 -12.00 -12.87 -22.42
CA ARG A 283 -11.57 -13.84 -23.45
C ARG A 283 -11.56 -15.31 -22.97
N LYS A 284 -11.54 -15.55 -21.66
CA LYS A 284 -11.64 -16.91 -21.08
C LYS A 284 -13.09 -17.36 -20.89
N ALA A 285 -14.04 -16.44 -20.78
CA ALA A 285 -15.46 -16.77 -20.64
C ALA A 285 -16.14 -17.14 -21.97
N ASP A 286 -15.55 -16.73 -23.11
CA ASP A 286 -16.17 -16.84 -24.44
C ASP A 286 -15.53 -17.94 -25.34
N ARG A 287 -14.83 -18.91 -24.73
CA ARG A 287 -14.29 -20.07 -25.46
C ARG A 287 -15.02 -21.34 -25.05
N PRO A 288 -15.58 -22.11 -26.00
CA PRO A 288 -16.02 -23.48 -25.72
C PRO A 288 -14.84 -24.27 -25.17
N TYR A 289 -15.11 -25.08 -24.14
CA TYR A 289 -14.13 -25.93 -23.49
C TYR A 289 -13.56 -26.96 -24.49
N GLU A 290 -12.44 -26.63 -25.12
CA GLU A 290 -11.60 -27.62 -25.80
C GLU A 290 -10.51 -28.08 -24.85
N ILE A 291 -10.53 -29.38 -24.53
CA ILE A 291 -9.48 -30.09 -23.80
C ILE A 291 -8.21 -30.06 -24.67
N LYS A 292 -7.34 -29.08 -24.43
CA LYS A 292 -5.99 -29.09 -25.04
C LYS A 292 -5.06 -29.94 -24.17
N LYS A 293 -4.67 -31.09 -24.73
CA LYS A 293 -3.58 -31.93 -24.23
C LYS A 293 -2.32 -31.09 -23.98
N GLY A 294 -1.70 -31.36 -22.83
CA GLY A 294 -0.81 -30.45 -22.13
C GLY A 294 0.42 -29.97 -22.89
N LYS A 295 0.75 -28.70 -22.65
CA LYS A 295 2.13 -28.21 -22.61
C LYS A 295 2.38 -27.71 -21.20
N LYS A 296 3.27 -28.40 -20.47
CA LYS A 296 3.68 -28.03 -19.11
C LYS A 296 4.28 -26.62 -19.14
N LEU A 297 3.54 -25.64 -18.65
CA LEU A 297 4.12 -24.36 -18.21
C LEU A 297 4.66 -24.56 -16.80
N MET A 298 5.98 -24.47 -16.66
CA MET A 298 6.67 -24.49 -15.37
C MET A 298 6.38 -23.18 -14.64
N ARG A 299 5.44 -23.24 -13.70
CA ARG A 299 5.19 -22.18 -12.71
C ARG A 299 6.22 -22.35 -11.60
N GLN A 300 7.29 -21.54 -11.61
CA GLN A 300 8.19 -21.47 -10.44
C GLN A 300 7.55 -20.60 -9.36
N SER A 301 6.70 -21.23 -8.57
CA SER A 301 6.53 -20.88 -7.16
C SER A 301 7.50 -21.74 -6.37
N SER A 302 8.39 -21.13 -5.61
CA SER A 302 9.12 -21.82 -4.55
C SER A 302 9.29 -20.88 -3.38
N LEU A 303 8.22 -20.81 -2.57
CA LEU A 303 8.39 -20.74 -1.13
C LEU A 303 8.94 -22.11 -0.71
N VAL A 304 10.21 -22.15 -0.31
CA VAL A 304 10.71 -23.22 0.56
C VAL A 304 11.15 -22.52 1.83
N ALA A 305 10.36 -22.75 2.87
CA ALA A 305 10.78 -22.50 4.24
C ALA A 305 12.02 -23.37 4.51
N VAL A 306 13.14 -22.73 4.84
CA VAL A 306 14.30 -23.43 5.38
C VAL A 306 14.26 -23.23 6.88
N LYS A 307 13.94 -24.32 7.59
CA LYS A 307 14.24 -24.45 9.01
C LYS A 307 15.74 -24.26 9.19
N ASP A 308 16.05 -23.39 10.13
CA ASP A 308 17.37 -23.18 10.68
C ASP A 308 17.79 -24.48 11.38
N GLU A 309 18.85 -25.13 10.88
CA GLU A 309 19.72 -26.02 11.64
C GLU A 309 20.91 -26.46 10.75
N PHE A 310 22.10 -26.49 11.36
CA PHE A 310 23.43 -26.85 10.85
C PHE A 310 24.30 -25.76 10.24
N ALA A 311 25.16 -25.23 11.11
CA ALA A 311 26.46 -24.67 10.80
C ALA A 311 27.28 -25.62 9.90
N GLY A 312 27.73 -25.11 8.76
CA GLY A 312 28.63 -25.83 7.85
C GLY A 312 28.84 -25.05 6.56
N SER A 313 30.08 -24.59 6.35
CA SER A 313 30.55 -23.92 5.14
C SER A 313 30.24 -24.74 3.88
N ARG A 314 29.20 -24.38 3.13
CA ARG A 314 28.96 -24.92 1.78
C ARG A 314 29.60 -23.98 0.77
N ARG A 315 30.75 -24.39 0.23
CA ARG A 315 31.27 -23.85 -1.03
C ARG A 315 30.28 -24.21 -2.13
N CYS A 316 29.65 -23.20 -2.73
CA CYS A 316 28.99 -23.36 -4.02
C CYS A 316 30.06 -23.25 -5.10
N GLU A 317 30.56 -24.38 -5.61
CA GLU A 317 31.19 -24.39 -6.93
C GLU A 317 30.10 -24.09 -7.96
N ILE A 318 30.07 -22.84 -8.41
CA ILE A 318 29.20 -22.41 -9.51
C ILE A 318 29.96 -22.76 -10.79
N ASP A 319 29.56 -23.85 -11.44
CA ASP A 319 30.00 -24.12 -12.81
C ASP A 319 29.52 -22.96 -13.71
N PRO A 320 30.41 -22.36 -14.53
CA PRO A 320 30.03 -21.26 -15.40
C PRO A 320 29.11 -21.76 -16.51
N VAL A 321 27.80 -21.61 -16.32
CA VAL A 321 26.80 -21.88 -17.37
C VAL A 321 26.73 -20.67 -18.30
N VAL A 322 27.11 -20.85 -19.55
CA VAL A 322 26.92 -19.84 -20.60
C VAL A 322 25.44 -19.85 -21.01
N VAL A 323 24.72 -18.77 -20.70
CA VAL A 323 23.31 -18.60 -21.08
C VAL A 323 23.21 -17.57 -22.21
N GLN A 324 22.61 -17.97 -23.34
CA GLN A 324 22.24 -17.03 -24.40
C GLN A 324 20.90 -16.37 -24.06
N VAL A 325 20.91 -15.04 -23.92
CA VAL A 325 19.72 -14.25 -23.62
C VAL A 325 19.46 -13.29 -24.78
N ALA A 326 18.34 -13.46 -25.48
CA ALA A 326 17.89 -12.52 -26.51
C ALA A 326 17.18 -11.33 -25.84
N LEU A 327 17.64 -10.11 -26.12
CA LEU A 327 17.08 -8.89 -25.54
C LEU A 327 16.44 -8.01 -26.62
N PRO A 328 15.30 -7.36 -26.31
CA PRO A 328 14.49 -6.65 -27.30
C PRO A 328 15.14 -5.37 -27.85
N ASN A 329 16.14 -4.80 -27.16
CA ASN A 329 16.92 -3.66 -27.66
C ASN A 329 18.26 -3.50 -26.92
N ARG A 330 19.19 -2.76 -27.54
CA ARG A 330 20.54 -2.50 -27.00
C ARG A 330 20.53 -1.76 -25.65
N ARG A 331 19.52 -0.92 -25.37
CA ARG A 331 19.36 -0.20 -24.09
C ARG A 331 19.06 -1.16 -22.94
N MET A 332 18.23 -2.18 -23.17
CA MET A 332 17.92 -3.23 -22.20
C MET A 332 19.13 -4.15 -21.97
N ALA A 333 19.90 -4.47 -23.02
CA ALA A 333 21.19 -5.15 -22.90
C ALA A 333 22.19 -4.40 -22.02
N LYS A 334 22.36 -3.09 -22.25
CA LYS A 334 23.23 -2.25 -21.40
C LYS A 334 22.82 -2.28 -19.93
N ARG A 335 21.53 -2.12 -19.64
CA ARG A 335 20.99 -2.16 -18.26
C ARG A 335 21.16 -3.52 -17.58
N MET A 336 20.98 -4.62 -18.33
CA MET A 336 21.21 -5.96 -17.80
C MET A 336 22.69 -6.15 -17.40
N LEU A 337 23.62 -5.72 -18.26
CA LEU A 337 25.06 -5.78 -17.97
C LEU A 337 25.43 -4.88 -16.77
N ASP A 338 24.82 -3.70 -16.64
CA ASP A 338 25.02 -2.80 -15.49
C ASP A 338 24.51 -3.40 -14.17
N ASN A 339 23.36 -4.05 -14.20
CA ASN A 339 22.83 -4.78 -13.04
C ASN A 339 23.73 -5.96 -12.66
N ALA A 340 24.24 -6.71 -13.64
CA ALA A 340 25.16 -7.82 -13.41
C ALA A 340 26.48 -7.33 -12.76
N ILE A 341 27.05 -6.23 -13.27
CA ILE A 341 28.23 -5.59 -12.64
C ILE A 341 27.91 -5.20 -11.19
N GLY A 342 26.74 -4.61 -10.91
CA GLY A 342 26.35 -4.22 -9.55
C GLY A 342 26.21 -5.40 -8.58
N GLN A 343 25.64 -6.51 -9.05
CA GLN A 343 25.48 -7.73 -8.26
C GLN A 343 26.84 -8.39 -7.96
N ILE A 344 27.70 -8.54 -8.97
CA ILE A 344 29.04 -9.13 -8.79
C ILE A 344 29.92 -8.22 -7.92
N SER A 345 29.85 -6.89 -8.09
CA SER A 345 30.54 -5.93 -7.23
C SER A 345 30.11 -6.04 -5.77
N THR A 346 28.83 -6.34 -5.52
CA THR A 346 28.34 -6.58 -4.15
C THR A 346 28.87 -7.91 -3.59
N ALA A 347 28.99 -8.95 -4.42
CA ALA A 347 29.57 -10.23 -4.03
C ALA A 347 31.07 -10.10 -3.69
N ILE A 348 31.82 -9.30 -4.44
CA ILE A 348 33.24 -8.99 -4.20
C ILE A 348 33.47 -8.38 -2.81
N VAL A 349 32.57 -7.50 -2.36
CA VAL A 349 32.66 -6.87 -1.02
C VAL A 349 32.34 -7.86 0.10
N ARG A 350 31.59 -8.92 -0.19
CA ARG A 350 31.16 -9.93 0.78
C ARG A 350 32.09 -11.14 0.85
N SER A 351 32.88 -11.41 -0.19
CA SER A 351 33.83 -12.52 -0.19
C SER A 351 35.02 -12.20 0.70
N SER A 352 35.37 -13.14 1.58
CA SER A 352 36.54 -13.10 2.47
C SER A 352 37.75 -13.87 1.91
N VAL A 353 37.63 -14.44 0.70
CA VAL A 353 38.64 -15.31 0.07
C VAL A 353 39.23 -14.61 -1.14
N ASP A 354 40.54 -14.35 -1.13
CA ASP A 354 41.21 -13.57 -2.18
C ASP A 354 41.11 -14.21 -3.57
N ALA A 355 41.16 -15.54 -3.66
CA ALA A 355 41.01 -16.26 -4.93
C ALA A 355 39.63 -16.04 -5.57
N GLU A 356 38.57 -16.10 -4.78
CA GLU A 356 37.20 -15.85 -5.23
C GLU A 356 37.01 -14.38 -5.60
N ARG A 357 37.56 -13.46 -4.79
CA ARG A 357 37.55 -12.02 -5.07
C ARG A 357 38.20 -11.70 -6.42
N ASN A 358 39.34 -12.31 -6.73
CA ASN A 358 40.05 -12.13 -8.00
C ASN A 358 39.24 -12.67 -9.18
N GLN A 359 38.61 -13.83 -9.02
CA GLN A 359 37.74 -14.42 -10.04
C GLN A 359 36.52 -13.54 -10.34
N LEU A 360 35.85 -13.02 -9.30
CA LEU A 360 34.72 -12.11 -9.45
C LEU A 360 35.13 -10.78 -10.11
N MET A 361 36.31 -10.25 -9.76
CA MET A 361 36.87 -9.06 -10.43
C MET A 361 37.11 -9.30 -11.92
N GLN A 362 37.59 -10.49 -12.29
CA GLN A 362 37.76 -10.88 -13.69
C GLN A 362 36.41 -10.89 -14.44
N TYR A 363 35.35 -11.43 -13.84
CA TYR A 363 34.02 -11.39 -14.45
C TYR A 363 33.50 -9.97 -14.66
N VAL A 364 33.73 -9.05 -13.71
CA VAL A 364 33.37 -7.64 -13.89
C VAL A 364 34.12 -7.02 -15.07
N HIS A 365 35.41 -7.33 -15.23
CA HIS A 365 36.22 -6.86 -16.35
C HIS A 365 35.68 -7.37 -17.70
N ASP A 366 35.34 -8.66 -17.78
CA ASP A 366 34.82 -9.27 -19.01
C ASP A 366 33.44 -8.71 -19.40
N ILE A 367 32.57 -8.48 -18.41
CA ILE A 367 31.26 -7.85 -18.63
C ILE A 367 31.42 -6.40 -19.12
N ARG A 368 32.38 -5.64 -18.56
CA ARG A 368 32.69 -4.27 -19.02
C ARG A 368 33.21 -4.26 -20.45
N ARG A 369 34.09 -5.21 -20.82
CA ARG A 369 34.59 -5.36 -22.19
C ARG A 369 33.45 -5.66 -23.17
N ASN A 370 32.57 -6.59 -22.83
CA ASN A 370 31.39 -6.91 -23.63
C ASN A 370 30.44 -5.71 -23.74
N LYS A 371 30.22 -4.97 -22.65
CA LYS A 371 29.42 -3.74 -22.65
C LYS A 371 29.95 -2.68 -23.63
N SER A 372 31.28 -2.49 -23.70
CA SER A 372 31.92 -1.53 -24.61
C SER A 372 31.74 -1.93 -26.08
N SER A 373 31.65 -3.22 -26.39
CA SER A 373 31.35 -3.72 -27.75
C SER A 373 29.96 -3.30 -28.25
N PHE A 374 29.01 -3.03 -27.35
CA PHE A 374 27.66 -2.57 -27.72
C PHE A 374 27.58 -1.10 -28.18
N GLY A 375 28.68 -0.35 -28.28
CA GLY A 375 28.81 0.87 -29.09
C GLY A 375 27.66 1.88 -28.99
N LEU A 376 27.24 2.24 -27.77
CA LEU A 376 26.28 3.33 -27.54
C LEU A 376 26.98 4.45 -26.76
N PRO A 377 26.88 5.72 -27.19
CA PRO A 377 27.46 6.83 -26.45
C PRO A 377 26.92 6.86 -25.02
N ASN A 378 27.76 7.26 -24.07
CA ASN A 378 27.34 7.57 -22.70
C ASN A 378 26.62 8.93 -22.72
N SER A 379 25.42 8.99 -23.30
CA SER A 379 24.58 10.18 -23.20
C SER A 379 23.57 10.03 -22.07
N GLN A 380 23.95 10.55 -20.90
CA GLN A 380 23.11 11.58 -20.29
C GLN A 380 23.29 12.84 -21.12
N SER A 381 22.58 12.97 -22.23
CA SER A 381 22.44 14.23 -22.95
C SER A 381 21.19 14.16 -23.83
N SER A 382 20.54 15.31 -23.92
CA SER A 382 19.25 15.66 -24.53
C SER A 382 18.89 14.97 -25.84
N VAL A 383 17.58 14.82 -26.03
CA VAL A 383 16.91 14.84 -27.35
C VAL A 383 15.64 15.66 -27.12
N ASP A 384 15.71 17.00 -27.13
CA ASP A 384 15.32 17.83 -28.28
C ASP A 384 16.04 17.55 -29.62
N SER A 385 15.28 17.76 -30.69
CA SER A 385 15.56 17.59 -32.15
C SER A 385 15.56 16.12 -32.62
N ASP A 386 14.71 15.67 -33.54
CA ASP A 386 13.92 16.31 -34.60
C ASP A 386 12.41 15.96 -34.54
#